data_AF-A0A3S4H8L0-F1
#
_entry.id   AF-A0A3S4H8L0-F1
#
_cell.length_a   1.000
_cell.length_b   1.000
_cell.length_c   1.000
_cell.angle_alpha   90.00
_cell.angle_beta   90.00
_cell.angle_gamma   90.00
#
_symmetry.space_group_name_H-M   'P 1'
#
loop_
_entity.id
_entity.type
_entity.pdbx_description
1 polymer ?
#
loop_
_entity_poly.entity_id
_entity_poly.type
_entity_poly.pdbx_seq_one_letter_code
_entity_poly.pdbx_strand_id
1 'polypeptide(L)' 'MESNTLHRGRLIDHILLVVEDFEASKNFYTAVLSALEIPVITHRQ' A
#
# COMPACT_ATOMS: atom_id res chain seq x y z
N MET A 1 32.92 1.26 -12.67
CA MET A 1 31.82 1.41 -11.69
C MET A 1 30.73 0.45 -12.11
N GLU A 2 30.57 -0.64 -11.37
CA GLU A 2 29.55 -1.65 -11.65
C GLU A 2 28.18 -1.05 -11.34
N SER A 3 27.29 -1.02 -12.33
CA SER A 3 25.94 -0.49 -12.16
C SER A 3 25.14 -1.51 -11.37
N ASN A 4 24.78 -1.22 -10.12
CA ASN A 4 23.83 -2.03 -9.36
C ASN A 4 22.52 -2.11 -10.14
N THR A 5 22.23 -3.27 -10.72
CA THR A 5 20.93 -3.55 -11.34
C THR A 5 19.85 -3.43 -10.28
N LEU A 6 18.99 -2.41 -10.41
CA LEU A 6 17.84 -2.25 -9.53
C LEU A 6 16.87 -3.42 -9.76
N HIS A 7 16.91 -4.40 -8.87
CA HIS A 7 15.93 -5.47 -8.85
C HIS A 7 14.59 -4.86 -8.43
N ARG A 8 13.71 -4.64 -9.41
CA ARG A 8 12.35 -4.15 -9.21
C ARG A 8 11.49 -5.26 -8.58
N GLY A 9 11.79 -5.60 -7.33
CA GLY A 9 11.17 -6.66 -6.54
C GLY A 9 10.82 -6.21 -5.12
N ARG A 10 10.07 -7.05 -4.41
CA ARG A 10 9.39 -6.81 -3.11
C ARG A 10 10.33 -6.52 -1.95
N LEU A 11 10.96 -5.35 -1.94
CA LEU A 11 11.71 -4.87 -0.78
C LEU A 11 10.79 -4.72 0.44
N ILE A 12 9.56 -4.27 0.18
CA ILE A 12 8.49 -4.16 1.16
C ILE A 12 7.27 -4.81 0.53
N ASP A 13 6.75 -5.84 1.19
CA ASP A 13 5.57 -6.57 0.75
C ASP A 13 4.31 -5.92 1.36
N HIS A 14 4.33 -5.66 2.68
CA HIS A 14 3.25 -5.01 3.40
C HIS A 14 3.78 -4.20 4.59
N ILE A 15 3.04 -3.17 5.00
CA ILE A 15 3.26 -2.43 6.24
C ILE A 15 1.93 -2.29 6.99
N LEU A 16 2.00 -2.20 8.31
CA LEU A 16 0.85 -1.87 9.15
C LEU A 16 0.89 -0.39 9.55
N LEU A 17 -0.27 0.25 9.55
CA LEU A 17 -0.44 1.63 9.98
C LEU A 17 -1.17 1.65 11.31
N VAL A 18 -0.65 2.38 12.30
CA VAL A 18 -1.34 2.67 13.55
C VAL A 18 -2.09 3.97 13.38
N VAL A 19 -3.40 3.94 13.57
CA VAL A 19 -4.31 5.08 13.35
C VAL A 19 -5.24 5.24 14.54
N GLU A 20 -5.71 6.46 14.79
CA GLU A 20 -6.68 6.75 15.84
C GLU A 20 -8.08 6.20 15.50
N ASP A 21 -8.53 6.43 14.27
CA ASP A 21 -9.82 5.94 13.76
C ASP A 21 -9.60 5.10 12.50
N PHE A 22 -9.96 3.82 12.60
CA PHE A 22 -9.81 2.86 11.52
C PHE A 22 -10.79 3.11 10.37
N GLU A 23 -12.05 3.42 10.64
CA GLU A 23 -13.05 3.62 9.59
C GLU A 23 -12.78 4.91 8.80
N ALA A 24 -12.41 5.99 9.49
CA ALA A 24 -12.01 7.24 8.85
C ALA A 24 -10.78 7.04 7.95
N SER A 25 -9.76 6.34 8.45
CA SER A 25 -8.54 6.04 7.70
C SER A 25 -8.83 5.14 6.50
N LYS A 26 -9.65 4.10 6.68
CA LYS A 26 -10.05 3.19 5.60
C LYS A 26 -10.77 3.95 4.48
N ASN A 27 -11.70 4.84 4.82
CA ASN A 27 -12.44 5.65 3.85
C ASN A 27 -11.51 6.59 3.08
N PHE A 28 -10.61 7.27 3.79
CA PHE A 28 -9.61 8.15 3.20
C PHE A 28 -8.69 7.40 2.21
N TYR A 29 -8.06 6.31 2.65
CA TYR A 29 -7.15 5.56 1.78
C TYR A 29 -7.86 4.86 0.63
N THR A 30 -9.12 4.42 0.81
CA THR A 30 -9.91 3.87 -0.30
C THR A 30 -10.14 4.93 -1.40
N ALA A 31 -10.50 6.15 -1.02
CA ALA A 31 -10.69 7.24 -1.98
C ALA A 31 -9.39 7.61 -2.71
N VAL A 32 -8.27 7.73 -1.97
CA VAL A 32 -6.96 8.05 -2.54
C VAL A 32 -6.49 6.97 -3.51
N LEU A 33 -6.54 5.70 -3.10
CA LEU A 33 -6.10 4.58 -3.94
C LEU A 33 -6.99 4.43 -5.18
N SER A 34 -8.30 4.69 -5.06
CA SER A 34 -9.20 4.72 -6.21
C SER A 34 -8.83 5.81 -7.21
N ALA A 35 -8.42 7.00 -6.75
CA ALA A 35 -7.99 8.09 -7.63
C ALA A 35 -6.67 7.78 -8.35
N LEU A 36 -5.86 6.89 -7.78
CA LEU A 36 -4.59 6.41 -8.36
C LEU A 36 -4.75 5.11 -9.14
N GLU A 37 -5.98 4.61 -9.29
CA GLU A 37 -6.29 3.32 -9.93
C GLU A 37 -5.56 2.12 -9.29
N ILE A 38 -5.27 2.20 -7.99
CA ILE A 38 -4.63 1.13 -7.21
C ILE A 38 -5.71 0.26 -6.57
N PRO A 39 -5.69 -1.07 -6.78
CA PRO A 39 -6.70 -1.96 -6.23
C PRO A 39 -6.56 -2.09 -4.71
N VAL A 40 -7.69 -1.97 -4.00
CA VAL A 40 -7.78 -2.26 -2.56
C VAL A 40 -8.03 -3.75 -2.36
N ILE A 41 -7.01 -4.48 -1.88
CA ILE A 41 -7.11 -5.91 -1.63
C ILE A 41 -7.51 -6.12 -0.17
N THR A 42 -8.72 -6.66 0.06
CA THR A 42 -9.15 -7.13 1.38
C THR A 42 -8.92 -8.64 1.44
N HIS A 43 -8.04 -9.10 2.33
CA HIS A 43 -7.99 -10.52 2.68
C HIS A 43 -9.25 -10.83 3.51
N ARG A 44 -10.25 -11.46 2.89
CA ARG A 44 -11.24 -12.24 3.64
C ARG A 44 -10.58 -13.58 4.00
N GLN A 45 -10.48 -13.87 5.28
CA GLN A 45 -10.33 -15.24 5.76
C GLN A 45 -11.69 -15.93 5.74
#